data_AF-A0A660ZDT4-F1
#
_entry.id   AF-A0A660ZDT4-F1
#
_cell.length_a   1.000
_cell.length_b   1.000
_cell.length_c   1.000
_cell.angle_alpha   90.00
_cell.angle_beta   90.00
_cell.angle_gamma   90.00
#
_symmetry.space_group_name_H-M   'P 1'
#
loop_
_entity.id
_entity.type
_entity.pdbx_description
1 polymer ?
#
loop_
_entity_poly.entity_id
_entity_poly.type
_entity_poly.pdbx_seq_one_letter_code
_entity_poly.pdbx_strand_id
1 'polypeptide(L)'
;MRLKKGDVGGPVLTSMGWHIFKVVDKKKGKVHLKHILIKITTGPTTEAELREKADDLIDLAKKEGFKKAAEELGLEVKETGDFPLTSGFIPFVGPEKVLQDFVKKGQPGDVSPIVRKPDKYIVAAIKSKKPEEVPPFDEIKKEVTSKYLKAKKEEMAKSIMQKVYEDVKNGLEFEKIAEKYKDQFVKVDSTKYITRKMFIPGVGFNNEFFGAAFSLEKGEVSKPVATNRGIYIIKVLDKQLPTKEQFEKEKAQFVNNIRNTYTNYLYTAWTQELEKGNIKDYRSYLLY
;
A
#
# COMPACT_ATOMS: atom_id res chain seq x y z
N MET A 1 10.55 9.57 29.16
CA MET A 1 11.28 10.86 29.09
C MET A 1 10.46 11.87 28.28
N ARG A 2 10.14 13.06 28.83
CA ARG A 2 9.45 14.15 28.10
C ARG A 2 10.48 15.13 27.57
N LEU A 3 10.85 15.00 26.29
CA LEU A 3 11.78 15.92 25.64
C LEU A 3 11.13 17.31 25.43
N LYS A 4 11.91 18.35 25.71
CA LYS A 4 11.62 19.77 25.54
C LYS A 4 12.20 20.27 24.21
N LYS A 5 11.81 21.49 23.82
CA LYS A 5 12.37 22.17 22.65
C LYS A 5 13.88 22.34 22.83
N GLY A 6 14.65 21.96 21.82
CA GLY A 6 16.11 21.97 21.83
C GLY A 6 16.73 20.61 22.16
N ASP A 7 16.00 19.74 22.87
CA ASP A 7 16.52 18.47 23.34
C ASP A 7 16.79 17.50 22.18
N VAL A 8 17.85 16.71 22.34
CA VAL A 8 18.14 15.54 21.49
C VAL A 8 17.65 14.30 22.22
N GLY A 9 16.91 13.45 21.52
CA GLY A 9 16.46 12.14 21.97
C GLY A 9 17.06 11.02 21.12
N GLY A 10 17.26 9.87 21.75
CA GLY A 10 17.98 8.73 21.17
C GLY A 10 19.38 8.55 21.76
N PRO A 11 20.15 7.57 21.25
CA PRO A 11 19.84 6.73 20.10
C PRO A 11 18.76 5.68 20.42
N VAL A 12 17.73 5.57 19.57
CA VAL A 12 16.67 4.55 19.66
C VAL A 12 16.85 3.55 18.52
N LEU A 13 17.05 2.28 18.86
CA LEU A 13 17.14 1.21 17.89
C LEU A 13 15.73 0.81 17.41
N THR A 14 15.53 0.77 16.09
CA THR A 14 14.33 0.20 15.46
C THR A 14 14.75 -0.79 14.38
N SER A 15 13.78 -1.46 13.74
CA SER A 15 14.03 -2.32 12.58
C SER A 15 14.68 -1.61 11.39
N MET A 16 14.64 -0.26 11.33
CA MET A 16 15.29 0.52 10.27
C MET A 16 16.73 0.95 10.61
N GLY A 17 17.19 0.69 11.83
CA GLY A 17 18.50 1.11 12.34
C GLY A 17 18.41 2.03 13.56
N TRP A 18 19.46 2.83 13.80
CA TRP A 18 19.51 3.75 14.92
C TRP A 18 18.91 5.12 14.56
N HIS A 19 17.99 5.59 15.40
CA HIS A 19 17.34 6.88 15.25
C HIS A 19 17.84 7.85 16.31
N ILE A 20 18.32 9.01 15.87
CA ILE A 20 18.57 10.17 16.73
C ILE A 20 17.63 11.29 16.27
N PHE A 21 16.95 11.95 17.20
CA PHE A 21 15.99 12.99 16.89
C PHE A 21 16.23 14.24 17.73
N LYS A 22 16.14 15.43 17.11
CA LYS A 22 16.21 16.72 17.80
C LYS A 22 14.86 17.41 17.78
N VAL A 23 14.37 17.82 18.94
CA VAL A 23 13.12 18.56 19.08
C VAL A 23 13.35 20.00 18.65
N VAL A 24 12.87 20.36 17.47
CA VAL A 24 13.02 21.73 16.92
C VAL A 24 11.97 22.66 17.51
N ASP A 25 10.72 22.20 17.63
CA ASP A 25 9.65 22.99 18.22
C ASP A 25 8.53 22.11 18.79
N LYS A 26 7.80 22.62 19.76
CA LYS A 26 6.68 21.91 20.42
C LYS A 26 5.55 22.87 20.69
N LYS A 27 4.39 22.69 20.03
CA LYS A 27 3.20 23.54 20.17
C LYS A 27 1.95 22.67 20.26
N LYS A 28 1.11 22.88 21.30
CA LYS A 28 -0.24 22.30 21.47
C LYS A 28 -0.41 20.89 20.86
N GLY A 29 0.32 19.89 21.39
CA GLY A 29 0.21 18.49 20.96
C GLY A 29 0.95 18.10 19.68
N LYS A 30 1.57 19.06 18.97
CA LYS A 30 2.40 18.81 17.79
C LYS A 30 3.88 19.02 18.11
N VAL A 31 4.73 18.13 17.61
CA VAL A 31 6.19 18.18 17.78
C VAL A 31 6.84 18.23 16.40
N HIS A 32 7.74 19.18 16.19
CA HIS A 32 8.57 19.25 14.99
C HIS A 32 9.96 18.69 15.33
N LEU A 33 10.37 17.63 14.61
CA LEU A 33 11.61 16.90 14.86
C LEU A 33 12.51 16.95 13.63
N LYS A 34 13.83 17.07 13.84
CA LYS A 34 14.85 16.65 12.87
C LYS A 34 15.29 15.24 13.23
N HIS A 35 15.45 14.36 12.26
CA HIS A 35 15.75 12.94 12.46
C HIS A 35 16.99 12.55 11.64
N ILE A 36 17.90 11.79 12.26
CA ILE A 36 19.01 11.10 11.61
C ILE A 36 18.78 9.61 11.76
N LEU A 37 18.78 8.90 10.63
CA LEU A 37 18.73 7.44 10.56
C LEU A 37 20.09 6.91 10.19
N ILE A 38 20.72 6.16 11.08
CA ILE A 38 21.85 5.30 10.74
C ILE A 38 21.26 3.93 10.41
N LYS A 39 21.15 3.64 9.11
CA LYS A 39 20.69 2.32 8.66
C LYS A 39 21.75 1.29 9.02
N ILE A 40 21.34 0.23 9.71
CA ILE A 40 22.18 -0.96 9.86
C ILE A 40 21.93 -1.77 8.60
N THR A 41 22.78 -1.61 7.59
CA THR A 41 22.81 -2.47 6.41
C THR A 41 23.89 -3.51 6.59
N THR A 42 23.67 -4.73 6.09
CA THR A 42 24.75 -5.71 5.94
C THR A 42 25.87 -5.10 5.09
N GLY A 43 27.10 -5.12 5.58
CA GLY A 43 28.25 -4.65 4.80
C GLY A 43 28.44 -5.49 3.53
N PRO A 44 29.18 -5.00 2.52
CA PRO A 44 29.38 -5.71 1.25
C PRO A 44 29.98 -7.11 1.44
N THR A 45 30.87 -7.29 2.43
CA THR A 45 31.44 -8.60 2.80
C THR A 45 30.36 -9.55 3.33
N THR A 46 29.53 -9.09 4.28
CA THR A 46 28.43 -9.89 4.83
C THR A 46 27.37 -10.20 3.77
N GLU A 47 27.11 -9.28 2.84
CA GLU A 47 26.19 -9.50 1.74
C GLU A 47 26.71 -10.58 0.77
N ALA A 48 28.00 -10.57 0.46
CA ALA A 48 28.64 -11.59 -0.37
C ALA A 48 28.61 -12.96 0.31
N GLU A 49 28.95 -13.04 1.60
CA GLU A 49 28.88 -14.27 2.40
C GLU A 49 27.46 -14.84 2.47
N LEU A 50 26.43 -13.99 2.66
CA LEU A 50 25.04 -14.43 2.71
C LEU A 50 24.55 -14.93 1.35
N ARG A 51 25.04 -14.34 0.25
CA ARG A 51 24.74 -14.80 -1.09
C ARG A 51 25.41 -16.13 -1.39
N GLU A 52 26.70 -16.26 -1.06
CA GLU A 52 27.46 -17.50 -1.22
C GLU A 52 26.80 -18.65 -0.45
N LYS A 53 26.41 -18.43 0.81
CA LYS A 53 25.64 -19.41 1.59
C LYS A 53 24.29 -19.77 0.96
N ALA A 54 23.64 -18.84 0.28
CA ALA A 54 22.38 -19.11 -0.42
C ALA A 54 22.60 -19.91 -1.71
N ASP A 55 23.70 -19.67 -2.41
CA ASP A 55 24.13 -20.47 -3.57
C ASP A 55 24.50 -21.90 -3.12
N ASP A 56 25.29 -22.04 -2.05
CA ASP A 56 25.64 -23.34 -1.44
C ASP A 56 24.40 -24.12 -1.01
N LEU A 57 23.42 -23.44 -0.39
CA LEU A 57 22.16 -24.06 0.01
C LEU A 57 21.40 -24.64 -1.18
N ILE A 58 21.39 -23.94 -2.32
CA ILE A 58 20.72 -24.42 -3.53
C ILE A 58 21.43 -25.67 -4.08
N ASP A 59 22.77 -25.64 -4.11
CA ASP A 59 23.56 -26.73 -4.68
C ASP A 59 23.55 -27.99 -3.82
N LEU A 60 23.60 -27.84 -2.49
CA LEU A 60 23.41 -28.94 -1.54
C LEU A 60 21.96 -29.44 -1.60
N ALA A 61 20.96 -28.55 -1.62
CA ALA A 61 19.56 -28.96 -1.66
C ALA A 61 19.22 -29.81 -2.88
N LYS A 62 19.86 -29.58 -4.04
CA LYS A 62 19.71 -30.41 -5.24
C LYS A 62 20.34 -31.80 -5.09
N LYS A 63 21.38 -31.97 -4.26
CA LYS A 63 22.10 -33.24 -4.09
C LYS A 63 21.48 -34.12 -3.01
N GLU A 64 21.12 -33.53 -1.87
CA GLU A 64 20.75 -34.26 -0.65
C GLU A 64 19.40 -33.88 -0.06
N GLY A 65 18.74 -32.86 -0.62
CA GLY A 65 17.43 -32.37 -0.21
C GLY A 65 17.52 -31.14 0.70
N PHE A 66 16.56 -30.23 0.51
CA PHE A 66 16.57 -28.89 1.12
C PHE A 66 16.72 -28.86 2.64
N LYS A 67 16.09 -29.78 3.36
CA LYS A 67 16.16 -29.83 4.83
C LYS A 67 17.56 -30.21 5.33
N LYS A 68 18.20 -31.20 4.69
CA LYS A 68 19.56 -31.63 5.06
C LYS A 68 20.58 -30.54 4.75
N ALA A 69 20.48 -29.94 3.57
CA ALA A 69 21.32 -28.82 3.16
C ALA A 69 21.22 -27.63 4.12
N ALA A 70 20.02 -27.31 4.61
CA ALA A 70 19.83 -26.27 5.62
C ALA A 70 20.45 -26.65 6.98
N GLU A 71 20.32 -27.91 7.41
CA GLU A 71 20.94 -28.40 8.65
C GLU A 71 22.47 -28.36 8.59
N GLU A 72 23.08 -28.77 7.46
CA GLU A 72 24.53 -28.72 7.24
C GLU A 72 25.08 -27.29 7.26
N LEU A 73 24.34 -26.34 6.69
CA LEU A 73 24.70 -24.92 6.70
C LEU A 73 24.29 -24.18 7.99
N GLY A 74 23.68 -24.87 8.96
CA GLY A 74 23.22 -24.29 10.22
C GLY A 74 22.09 -23.26 10.06
N LEU A 75 21.25 -23.40 9.03
CA LEU A 75 20.15 -22.51 8.70
C LEU A 75 18.82 -23.00 9.28
N GLU A 76 18.02 -22.08 9.81
CA GLU A 76 16.67 -22.38 10.30
C GLU A 76 15.67 -22.45 9.13
N VAL A 77 15.01 -23.60 8.97
CA VAL A 77 13.94 -23.79 7.98
C VAL A 77 12.58 -23.45 8.60
N LYS A 78 11.82 -22.58 7.94
CA LYS A 78 10.44 -22.23 8.33
C LYS A 78 9.44 -22.84 7.36
N GLU A 79 8.45 -23.57 7.90
CA GLU A 79 7.38 -24.16 7.10
C GLU A 79 6.20 -23.19 6.99
N THR A 80 5.77 -22.89 5.77
CA THR A 80 4.66 -21.95 5.51
C THR A 80 3.29 -22.49 5.93
N GLY A 81 3.17 -23.81 6.11
CA GLY A 81 1.88 -24.49 6.11
C GLY A 81 1.21 -24.47 4.74
N ASP A 82 -0.04 -24.92 4.69
CA ASP A 82 -0.88 -24.87 3.49
C ASP A 82 -1.35 -23.43 3.24
N PHE A 83 -1.19 -22.95 2.00
CA PHE A 83 -1.70 -21.65 1.59
C PHE A 83 -2.24 -21.70 0.15
N PRO A 84 -3.29 -20.93 -0.18
CA PRO A 84 -3.80 -20.87 -1.54
C PRO A 84 -2.81 -20.19 -2.48
N LEU A 85 -2.51 -20.81 -3.63
CA LEU A 85 -1.65 -20.20 -4.68
C LEU A 85 -2.25 -18.93 -5.29
N THR A 86 -3.54 -18.68 -5.05
CA THR A 86 -4.31 -17.52 -5.51
C THR A 86 -4.23 -16.32 -4.55
N SER A 87 -3.73 -16.49 -3.33
CA SER A 87 -3.71 -15.43 -2.32
C SER A 87 -2.76 -14.27 -2.66
N GLY A 88 -1.77 -14.51 -3.53
CA GLY A 88 -0.72 -13.53 -3.84
C GLY A 88 0.18 -13.23 -2.64
N PHE A 89 0.18 -14.09 -1.62
CA PHE A 89 0.92 -13.90 -0.38
C PHE A 89 1.48 -15.24 0.12
N ILE A 90 2.77 -15.27 0.44
CA ILE A 90 3.44 -16.45 1.00
C ILE A 90 3.69 -16.20 2.50
N PRO A 91 3.22 -17.06 3.42
CA PRO A 91 3.51 -16.93 4.84
C PRO A 91 5.01 -16.72 5.13
N PHE A 92 5.34 -15.88 6.11
CA PHE A 92 6.72 -15.47 6.49
C PHE A 92 7.52 -14.67 5.44
N VAL A 93 7.18 -14.74 4.16
CA VAL A 93 7.87 -14.02 3.07
C VAL A 93 7.12 -12.76 2.65
N GLY A 94 5.79 -12.82 2.61
CA GLY A 94 4.94 -11.75 2.14
C GLY A 94 4.65 -11.78 0.64
N PRO A 95 4.30 -10.63 0.03
CA PRO A 95 4.08 -10.54 -1.41
C PRO A 95 5.42 -10.58 -2.14
N GLU A 96 5.76 -11.75 -2.69
CA GLU A 96 6.95 -11.95 -3.52
C GLU A 96 6.60 -12.66 -4.82
N LYS A 97 6.77 -11.96 -5.95
CA LYS A 97 6.34 -12.43 -7.27
C LYS A 97 7.20 -13.58 -7.77
N VAL A 98 8.51 -13.51 -7.56
CA VAL A 98 9.44 -14.55 -8.04
C VAL A 98 9.12 -15.90 -7.41
N LEU A 99 8.90 -15.91 -6.09
CA LEU A 99 8.54 -17.14 -5.39
C LEU A 99 7.12 -17.60 -5.72
N GLN A 100 6.17 -16.70 -5.97
CA GLN A 100 4.83 -17.07 -6.41
C GLN A 100 4.84 -17.77 -7.76
N ASP A 101 5.57 -17.24 -8.73
CA ASP A 101 5.68 -17.84 -10.05
C ASP A 101 6.41 -19.19 -9.97
N PHE A 102 7.41 -19.29 -9.10
CA PHE A 102 8.11 -20.53 -8.79
C PHE A 102 7.17 -21.60 -8.21
N VAL A 103 6.44 -21.34 -7.12
CA VAL A 103 5.55 -22.35 -6.52
C VAL A 103 4.39 -22.76 -7.42
N LYS A 104 3.93 -21.87 -8.30
CA LYS A 104 2.89 -22.17 -9.30
C LYS A 104 3.38 -23.15 -10.36
N LYS A 105 4.61 -23.00 -10.84
CA LYS A 105 5.16 -23.81 -11.93
C LYS A 105 5.93 -25.04 -11.46
N GLY A 106 6.58 -24.95 -10.30
CA GLY A 106 7.41 -26.00 -9.76
C GLY A 106 6.64 -27.19 -9.21
N GLN A 107 7.40 -28.24 -8.95
CA GLN A 107 6.99 -29.54 -8.42
C GLN A 107 7.57 -29.77 -7.02
N PRO A 108 6.99 -30.69 -6.22
CA PRO A 108 7.59 -31.08 -4.94
C PRO A 108 9.05 -31.51 -5.12
N GLY A 109 9.95 -30.95 -4.29
CA GLY A 109 11.39 -31.13 -4.38
C GLY A 109 12.14 -30.00 -5.09
N ASP A 110 11.45 -29.18 -5.89
CA ASP A 110 12.10 -28.05 -6.57
C ASP A 110 12.59 -27.01 -5.56
N VAL A 111 13.70 -26.36 -5.89
CA VAL A 111 14.33 -25.27 -5.13
C VAL A 111 14.25 -23.97 -5.93
N SER A 112 13.88 -22.88 -5.26
CA SER A 112 13.67 -21.58 -5.90
C SER A 112 14.99 -20.88 -6.23
N PRO A 113 14.98 -19.93 -7.17
CA PRO A 113 16.03 -18.92 -7.25
C PRO A 113 16.17 -18.13 -5.95
N ILE A 114 17.35 -17.55 -5.74
CA ILE A 114 17.60 -16.65 -4.61
C ILE A 114 16.79 -15.36 -4.79
N VAL A 115 15.99 -15.01 -3.80
CA VAL A 115 15.30 -13.72 -3.72
C VAL A 115 16.00 -12.83 -2.71
N ARG A 116 16.50 -11.68 -3.18
CA ARG A 116 17.08 -10.64 -2.33
C ARG A 116 15.99 -9.73 -1.77
N LYS A 117 16.00 -9.55 -0.45
CA LYS A 117 15.30 -8.48 0.27
C LYS A 117 16.33 -7.53 0.90
N PRO A 118 15.94 -6.31 1.33
CA PRO A 118 16.86 -5.33 1.89
C PRO A 118 17.69 -5.83 3.10
N ASP A 119 17.17 -6.79 3.85
CA ASP A 119 17.74 -7.30 5.10
C ASP A 119 18.02 -8.82 5.10
N LYS A 120 17.72 -9.54 4.00
CA LYS A 120 17.89 -11.01 3.93
C LYS A 120 17.90 -11.55 2.50
N TYR A 121 18.42 -12.76 2.35
CA TYR A 121 18.22 -13.60 1.16
C TYR A 121 17.25 -14.73 1.50
N ILE A 122 16.38 -15.07 0.54
CA ILE A 122 15.35 -16.08 0.70
C ILE A 122 15.52 -17.11 -0.41
N VAL A 123 15.64 -18.37 0.00
CA VAL A 123 15.57 -19.56 -0.87
C VAL A 123 14.43 -20.42 -0.32
N ALA A 124 13.56 -20.90 -1.18
CA ALA A 124 12.42 -21.74 -0.82
C ALA A 124 12.48 -23.06 -1.55
N ALA A 125 11.93 -24.12 -0.96
CA ALA A 125 11.69 -25.39 -1.64
C ALA A 125 10.23 -25.80 -1.53
N ILE A 126 9.74 -26.48 -2.57
CA ILE A 126 8.36 -26.97 -2.59
C ILE A 126 8.32 -28.31 -1.85
N LYS A 127 7.78 -28.33 -0.62
CA LYS A 127 7.62 -29.56 0.14
C LYS A 127 6.54 -30.48 -0.45
N SER A 128 5.40 -29.90 -0.81
CA SER A 128 4.26 -30.61 -1.37
C SER A 128 3.35 -29.65 -2.13
N LYS A 129 2.64 -30.17 -3.12
CA LYS A 129 1.64 -29.42 -3.88
C LYS A 129 0.37 -30.25 -3.92
N LYS A 130 -0.70 -29.73 -3.30
CA LYS A 130 -2.02 -30.36 -3.40
C LYS A 130 -2.59 -30.07 -4.79
N PRO A 131 -3.21 -31.06 -5.45
CA PRO A 131 -3.91 -30.81 -6.70
C PRO A 131 -4.96 -29.72 -6.47
N GLU A 132 -5.22 -28.92 -7.52
CA GLU A 132 -6.28 -27.92 -7.50
C GLU A 132 -7.62 -28.66 -7.44
N GLU A 133 -8.11 -28.88 -6.24
CA GLU A 133 -9.43 -29.42 -5.99
C GLU A 133 -10.38 -28.26 -5.71
N VAL A 134 -11.60 -28.35 -6.26
CA VAL A 134 -12.69 -27.51 -5.80
C VAL A 134 -13.02 -28.00 -4.39
N PRO A 135 -12.70 -27.24 -3.33
CA PRO A 135 -13.01 -27.69 -1.98
C PRO A 135 -14.52 -27.96 -1.89
N PRO A 136 -14.94 -29.02 -1.17
CA PRO A 136 -16.35 -29.36 -1.02
C PRO A 136 -17.16 -28.13 -0.63
N PHE A 137 -18.35 -27.97 -1.20
CA PHE A 137 -19.18 -26.80 -0.97
C PHE A 137 -19.37 -26.50 0.53
N ASP A 138 -19.45 -27.53 1.37
CA ASP A 138 -19.60 -27.39 2.83
C ASP A 138 -18.41 -26.68 3.50
N GLU A 139 -17.18 -26.87 3.03
CA GLU A 139 -15.98 -26.23 3.59
C GLU A 139 -15.91 -24.74 3.24
N ILE A 140 -16.28 -24.41 2.00
CA ILE A 140 -16.26 -23.02 1.49
C ILE A 140 -17.61 -22.33 1.60
N LYS A 141 -18.64 -22.98 2.15
CA LYS A 141 -20.02 -22.47 2.21
C LYS A 141 -20.07 -21.06 2.76
N LYS A 142 -19.33 -20.77 3.84
CA LYS A 142 -19.27 -19.45 4.47
C LYS A 142 -18.66 -18.40 3.53
N GLU A 143 -17.58 -18.72 2.85
CA GLU A 143 -16.91 -17.80 1.94
C GLU A 143 -17.75 -17.53 0.69
N VAL A 144 -18.29 -18.60 0.07
CA VAL A 144 -19.18 -18.50 -1.09
C VAL A 144 -20.44 -17.72 -0.74
N THR A 145 -21.06 -18.01 0.41
CA THR A 145 -22.25 -17.27 0.88
C THR A 145 -21.92 -15.80 1.06
N SER A 146 -20.78 -15.46 1.68
CA SER A 146 -20.35 -14.07 1.85
C SER A 146 -20.14 -13.35 0.51
N LYS A 147 -19.44 -13.99 -0.44
CA LYS A 147 -19.22 -13.44 -1.79
C LYS A 147 -20.52 -13.29 -2.56
N TYR A 148 -21.41 -14.28 -2.50
CA TYR A 148 -22.72 -14.26 -3.16
C TYR A 148 -23.62 -13.17 -2.58
N LEU A 149 -23.72 -13.07 -1.25
CA LEU A 149 -24.49 -12.03 -0.59
C LEU A 149 -23.96 -10.63 -0.93
N LYS A 150 -22.62 -10.47 -1.01
CA LYS A 150 -22.01 -9.21 -1.44
C LYS A 150 -22.41 -8.87 -2.89
N ALA A 151 -22.25 -9.81 -3.81
CA ALA A 151 -22.61 -9.62 -5.21
C ALA A 151 -24.11 -9.29 -5.39
N LYS A 152 -24.99 -10.00 -4.68
CA LYS A 152 -26.44 -9.73 -4.71
C LYS A 152 -26.80 -8.37 -4.12
N LYS A 153 -26.12 -7.94 -3.05
CA LYS A 153 -26.29 -6.59 -2.49
C LYS A 153 -25.85 -5.50 -3.47
N GLU A 154 -24.72 -5.69 -4.16
CA GLU A 154 -24.24 -4.76 -5.18
C GLU A 154 -25.20 -4.67 -6.38
N GLU A 155 -25.72 -5.80 -6.84
CA GLU A 155 -26.72 -5.87 -7.91
C GLU A 155 -28.01 -5.13 -7.52
N MET A 156 -28.54 -5.39 -6.33
CA MET A 156 -29.72 -4.68 -5.81
C MET A 156 -29.46 -3.19 -5.66
N ALA A 157 -28.32 -2.78 -5.10
CA ALA A 157 -27.96 -1.37 -4.95
C ALA A 157 -27.86 -0.66 -6.30
N LYS A 158 -27.30 -1.30 -7.34
CA LYS A 158 -27.29 -0.74 -8.70
C LYS A 158 -28.69 -0.52 -9.23
N SER A 159 -29.58 -1.51 -9.08
CA SER A 159 -30.97 -1.40 -9.54
C SER A 159 -31.73 -0.28 -8.82
N ILE A 160 -31.58 -0.18 -7.49
CA ILE A 160 -32.20 0.87 -6.68
C ILE A 160 -31.68 2.25 -7.11
N MET A 161 -30.36 2.42 -7.20
CA MET A 161 -29.77 3.70 -7.57
C MET A 161 -30.07 4.09 -9.01
N GLN A 162 -30.29 3.13 -9.91
CA GLN A 162 -30.76 3.42 -11.27
C GLN A 162 -32.18 4.03 -11.25
N LYS A 163 -33.10 3.47 -10.45
CA LYS A 163 -34.45 4.04 -10.26
C LYS A 163 -34.41 5.42 -9.62
N VAL A 164 -33.55 5.61 -8.61
CA VAL A 164 -33.31 6.92 -7.99
C VAL A 164 -32.84 7.94 -9.04
N TYR A 165 -31.89 7.55 -9.90
CA TYR A 165 -31.40 8.42 -10.97
C TYR A 165 -32.51 8.83 -11.95
N GLU A 166 -33.38 7.89 -12.32
CA GLU A 166 -34.54 8.15 -13.18
C GLU A 166 -35.52 9.13 -12.52
N ASP A 167 -35.83 8.94 -11.24
CA ASP A 167 -36.69 9.86 -10.49
C ASP A 167 -36.10 11.27 -10.39
N VAL A 168 -34.80 11.39 -10.11
CA VAL A 168 -34.10 12.69 -10.04
C VAL A 168 -34.10 13.36 -11.42
N LYS A 169 -33.88 12.60 -12.49
CA LYS A 169 -33.94 13.10 -13.87
C LYS A 169 -35.34 13.57 -14.25
N ASN A 170 -36.38 12.93 -13.72
CA ASN A 170 -37.78 13.32 -13.90
C ASN A 170 -38.21 14.50 -13.00
N GLY A 171 -37.26 15.10 -12.25
CA GLY A 171 -37.49 16.32 -11.48
C GLY A 171 -37.84 16.11 -10.01
N LEU A 172 -37.74 14.88 -9.49
CA LEU A 172 -37.93 14.65 -8.06
C LEU A 172 -36.77 15.23 -7.24
N GLU A 173 -37.09 16.05 -6.25
CA GLU A 173 -36.10 16.66 -5.35
C GLU A 173 -35.42 15.62 -4.47
N PHE A 174 -34.16 15.87 -4.11
CA PHE A 174 -33.35 14.94 -3.32
C PHE A 174 -33.96 14.69 -1.93
N GLU A 175 -34.57 15.69 -1.33
CA GLU A 175 -35.27 15.59 -0.05
C GLU A 175 -36.40 14.54 -0.12
N LYS A 176 -37.15 14.51 -1.23
CA LYS A 176 -38.24 13.55 -1.46
C LYS A 176 -37.74 12.16 -1.84
N ILE A 177 -36.53 12.04 -2.40
CA ILE A 177 -35.87 10.75 -2.64
C ILE A 177 -35.61 10.03 -1.32
N ALA A 178 -35.16 10.75 -0.29
CA ALA A 178 -34.91 10.15 1.03
C ALA A 178 -36.18 9.53 1.63
N GLU A 179 -37.33 10.19 1.44
CA GLU A 179 -38.62 9.67 1.90
C GLU A 179 -39.08 8.47 1.06
N LYS A 180 -39.05 8.57 -0.27
CA LYS A 180 -39.50 7.52 -1.19
C LYS A 180 -38.69 6.22 -1.06
N TYR A 181 -37.39 6.33 -0.77
CA TYR A 181 -36.46 5.20 -0.71
C TYR A 181 -35.93 4.90 0.70
N LYS A 182 -36.58 5.44 1.74
CA LYS A 182 -36.26 5.23 3.17
C LYS A 182 -35.97 3.76 3.51
N ASP A 183 -36.82 2.85 3.06
CA ASP A 183 -36.75 1.42 3.39
C ASP A 183 -35.74 0.65 2.51
N GLN A 184 -35.10 1.34 1.56
CA GLN A 184 -34.14 0.78 0.60
C GLN A 184 -32.70 1.23 0.87
N PHE A 185 -32.42 1.70 2.09
CA PHE A 185 -31.10 2.15 2.55
C PHE A 185 -30.50 3.32 1.75
N VAL A 186 -31.32 4.03 0.96
CA VAL A 186 -30.91 5.25 0.27
C VAL A 186 -30.85 6.38 1.28
N LYS A 187 -29.72 7.07 1.31
CA LYS A 187 -29.49 8.23 2.17
C LYS A 187 -29.14 9.43 1.32
N VAL A 188 -29.65 10.59 1.74
CA VAL A 188 -29.35 11.88 1.13
C VAL A 188 -28.54 12.66 2.14
N ASP A 189 -27.39 13.13 1.71
CA ASP A 189 -26.46 13.90 2.54
C ASP A 189 -25.83 15.00 1.69
N SER A 190 -25.34 16.04 2.35
CA SER A 190 -24.70 17.19 1.72
C SER A 190 -23.32 17.40 2.33
N THR A 191 -22.34 17.65 1.47
CA THR A 191 -21.00 18.00 1.93
C THR A 191 -20.85 19.52 1.98
N LYS A 192 -19.91 19.99 2.80
CA LYS A 192 -19.32 21.32 2.61
C LYS A 192 -18.49 21.35 1.31
N TYR A 193 -17.82 22.46 1.01
CA TYR A 193 -16.84 22.49 -0.08
C TYR A 193 -15.78 21.40 0.10
N ILE A 194 -15.57 20.62 -0.96
CA ILE A 194 -14.63 19.52 -1.00
C ILE A 194 -13.45 19.88 -1.91
N THR A 195 -12.29 19.29 -1.62
CA THR A 195 -11.13 19.32 -2.52
C THR A 195 -10.82 17.91 -2.99
N ARG A 196 -10.09 17.76 -4.10
CA ARG A 196 -9.71 16.44 -4.64
C ARG A 196 -8.92 15.56 -3.66
N LYS A 197 -8.31 16.16 -2.63
CA LYS A 197 -7.50 15.49 -1.60
C LYS A 197 -8.16 15.51 -0.22
N MET A 198 -9.47 15.68 -0.15
CA MET A 198 -10.18 15.66 1.13
C MET A 198 -10.70 14.24 1.42
N PHE A 199 -10.67 13.82 2.68
CA PHE A 199 -11.42 12.65 3.12
C PHE A 199 -12.85 13.06 3.44
N ILE A 200 -13.83 12.39 2.82
CA ILE A 200 -15.25 12.62 3.07
C ILE A 200 -15.79 11.40 3.84
N PRO A 201 -16.38 11.57 5.04
CA PRO A 201 -17.07 10.49 5.75
C PRO A 201 -18.11 9.82 4.85
N GLY A 202 -18.20 8.47 4.91
CA GLY A 202 -19.05 7.70 4.00
C GLY A 202 -18.43 7.45 2.62
N VAL A 203 -17.87 8.47 1.96
CA VAL A 203 -17.36 8.37 0.58
C VAL A 203 -15.89 7.90 0.50
N GLY A 204 -15.02 8.34 1.40
CA GLY A 204 -13.58 8.03 1.38
C GLY A 204 -12.73 9.14 0.73
N PHE A 205 -11.65 8.74 0.04
CA PHE A 205 -10.64 9.62 -0.54
C PHE A 205 -10.18 9.07 -1.90
N ASN A 206 -9.91 9.95 -2.87
CA ASN A 206 -9.36 9.62 -4.20
C ASN A 206 -10.04 8.43 -4.90
N ASN A 207 -11.34 8.51 -5.13
CA ASN A 207 -12.10 7.48 -5.85
C ASN A 207 -12.98 8.09 -6.95
N GLU A 208 -13.78 7.26 -7.61
CA GLU A 208 -14.60 7.59 -8.77
C GLU A 208 -15.61 8.71 -8.47
N PHE A 209 -16.06 8.83 -7.21
CA PHE A 209 -16.93 9.93 -6.76
C PHE A 209 -16.29 11.30 -7.02
N PHE A 210 -15.00 11.46 -6.68
CA PHE A 210 -14.29 12.73 -6.91
C PHE A 210 -14.13 13.01 -8.40
N GLY A 211 -13.89 11.98 -9.21
CA GLY A 211 -13.83 12.11 -10.66
C GLY A 211 -15.13 12.69 -11.22
N ALA A 212 -16.27 12.08 -10.87
CA ALA A 212 -17.58 12.55 -11.31
C ALA A 212 -17.92 13.95 -10.76
N ALA A 213 -17.76 14.18 -9.44
CA ALA A 213 -18.14 15.44 -8.81
C ALA A 213 -17.41 16.66 -9.39
N PHE A 214 -16.11 16.53 -9.70
CA PHE A 214 -15.32 17.64 -10.26
C PHE A 214 -15.45 17.80 -11.77
N SER A 215 -16.04 16.83 -12.47
CA SER A 215 -16.34 16.90 -13.90
C SER A 215 -17.71 17.52 -14.20
N LEU A 216 -18.59 17.64 -13.21
CA LEU A 216 -19.90 18.27 -13.35
C LEU A 216 -19.84 19.79 -13.23
N GLU A 217 -20.82 20.44 -13.86
CA GLU A 217 -21.11 21.86 -13.66
C GLU A 217 -22.15 22.10 -12.55
N LYS A 218 -22.24 23.35 -12.09
CA LYS A 218 -23.20 23.74 -11.05
C LYS A 218 -24.63 23.43 -11.50
N GLY A 219 -25.37 22.74 -10.65
CA GLY A 219 -26.74 22.29 -10.89
C GLY A 219 -26.85 20.94 -11.59
N GLU A 220 -25.76 20.42 -12.17
CA GLU A 220 -25.79 19.13 -12.86
C GLU A 220 -25.83 17.95 -11.89
N VAL A 221 -26.40 16.85 -12.39
CA VAL A 221 -26.55 15.58 -11.67
C VAL A 221 -25.75 14.48 -12.37
N SER A 222 -24.95 13.72 -11.62
CA SER A 222 -24.21 12.58 -12.14
C SER A 222 -25.12 11.40 -12.46
N LYS A 223 -24.66 10.53 -13.38
CA LYS A 223 -25.12 9.14 -13.41
C LYS A 223 -24.75 8.42 -12.09
N PRO A 224 -25.31 7.22 -11.80
CA PRO A 224 -24.86 6.42 -10.66
C PRO A 224 -23.36 6.11 -10.74
N VAL A 225 -22.61 6.51 -9.72
CA VAL A 225 -21.16 6.32 -9.61
C VAL A 225 -20.87 5.27 -8.54
N ALA A 226 -20.37 4.11 -8.97
CA ALA A 226 -19.98 3.05 -8.05
C ALA A 226 -18.57 3.30 -7.49
N THR A 227 -18.42 3.12 -6.18
CA THR A 227 -17.13 3.10 -5.47
C THR A 227 -17.07 1.85 -4.59
N ASN A 228 -15.90 1.63 -3.96
CA ASN A 228 -15.73 0.54 -2.98
C ASN A 228 -16.60 0.68 -1.72
N ARG A 229 -17.24 1.83 -1.47
CA ARG A 229 -18.08 2.09 -0.30
C ARG A 229 -19.57 2.15 -0.61
N GLY A 230 -19.96 2.24 -1.87
CA GLY A 230 -21.36 2.36 -2.26
C GLY A 230 -21.53 2.97 -3.65
N ILE A 231 -22.77 3.26 -4.01
CA ILE A 231 -23.12 3.89 -5.28
C ILE A 231 -23.73 5.26 -4.97
N TYR A 232 -23.30 6.28 -5.71
CA TYR A 232 -23.63 7.68 -5.43
C TYR A 232 -24.25 8.34 -6.65
N ILE A 233 -25.23 9.20 -6.41
CA ILE A 233 -25.72 10.18 -7.39
C ILE A 233 -25.39 11.55 -6.81
N ILE A 234 -24.73 12.38 -7.60
CA ILE A 234 -24.09 13.61 -7.14
C ILE A 234 -24.79 14.77 -7.81
N LYS A 235 -25.28 15.73 -7.03
CA LYS A 235 -25.74 17.03 -7.52
C LYS A 235 -24.77 18.11 -7.09
N VAL A 236 -24.20 18.87 -8.03
CA VAL A 236 -23.29 19.96 -7.68
C VAL A 236 -24.12 21.18 -7.28
N LEU A 237 -24.14 21.48 -5.99
CA LEU A 237 -24.86 22.65 -5.46
C LEU A 237 -24.12 23.96 -5.77
N ASP A 238 -22.79 23.94 -5.67
CA ASP A 238 -21.94 25.09 -5.94
C ASP A 238 -20.52 24.68 -6.34
N LYS A 239 -19.84 25.52 -7.11
CA LYS A 239 -18.49 25.27 -7.63
C LYS A 239 -17.65 26.54 -7.49
N GLN A 240 -16.61 26.47 -6.66
CA GLN A 240 -15.66 27.57 -6.46
C GLN A 240 -14.37 27.29 -7.22
N LEU A 241 -14.04 28.17 -8.16
CA LEU A 241 -12.74 28.18 -8.81
C LEU A 241 -11.77 29.05 -7.99
N PRO A 242 -10.49 28.67 -7.88
CA PRO A 242 -9.49 29.49 -7.22
C PRO A 242 -9.37 30.84 -7.93
N THR A 243 -9.15 31.92 -7.18
CA THR A 243 -8.84 33.22 -7.78
C THR A 243 -7.50 33.14 -8.51
N LYS A 244 -7.26 34.07 -9.46
CA LYS A 244 -5.98 34.13 -10.18
C LYS A 244 -4.78 34.23 -9.23
N GLU A 245 -4.90 35.00 -8.15
CA GLU A 245 -3.84 35.12 -7.13
C GLU A 245 -3.63 33.83 -6.34
N GLN A 246 -4.71 33.15 -5.93
CA GLN A 246 -4.62 31.85 -5.25
C GLN A 246 -3.96 30.81 -6.17
N PHE A 247 -4.37 30.79 -7.44
CA PHE A 247 -3.79 29.90 -8.44
C PHE A 247 -2.30 30.17 -8.65
N GLU A 248 -1.87 31.42 -8.82
CA GLU A 248 -0.44 31.74 -9.02
C GLU A 248 0.40 31.38 -7.78
N LYS A 249 -0.12 31.62 -6.57
CA LYS A 249 0.56 31.24 -5.32
C LYS A 249 0.69 29.73 -5.18
N GLU A 250 -0.39 28.98 -5.42
CA GLU A 250 -0.38 27.52 -5.35
C GLU A 250 0.45 26.91 -6.47
N LYS A 251 0.44 27.49 -7.67
CA LYS A 251 1.27 27.07 -8.81
C LYS A 251 2.75 27.19 -8.49
N ALA A 252 3.19 28.31 -7.92
CA ALA A 252 4.58 28.48 -7.49
C ALA A 252 4.99 27.43 -6.46
N GLN A 253 4.13 27.17 -5.46
CA GLN A 253 4.35 26.11 -4.47
C GLN A 253 4.37 24.72 -5.10
N PHE A 254 3.46 24.43 -6.03
CA PHE A 254 3.35 23.15 -6.73
C PHE A 254 4.57 22.88 -7.61
N VAL A 255 5.02 23.87 -8.38
CA VAL A 255 6.26 23.79 -9.18
C VAL A 255 7.46 23.55 -8.29
N ASN A 256 7.56 24.26 -7.15
CA ASN A 256 8.65 24.06 -6.20
C ASN A 256 8.60 22.65 -5.57
N ASN A 257 7.41 22.13 -5.24
CA ASN A 257 7.25 20.79 -4.71
C ASN A 257 7.63 19.71 -5.74
N ILE A 258 7.22 19.86 -7.00
CA ILE A 258 7.63 18.96 -8.09
C ILE A 258 9.14 19.03 -8.26
N ARG A 259 9.71 20.23 -8.37
CA ARG A 259 11.16 20.43 -8.50
C ARG A 259 11.92 19.74 -7.36
N ASN A 260 11.52 19.98 -6.12
CA ASN A 260 12.14 19.35 -4.95
C ASN A 260 12.01 17.82 -4.98
N THR A 261 10.87 17.29 -5.42
CA THR A 261 10.65 15.84 -5.56
C THR A 261 11.61 15.24 -6.59
N TYR A 262 11.72 15.85 -7.77
CA TYR A 262 12.63 15.40 -8.83
C TYR A 262 14.10 15.60 -8.46
N THR A 263 14.47 16.73 -7.84
CA THR A 263 15.83 16.96 -7.33
C THR A 263 16.21 15.90 -6.31
N ASN A 264 15.33 15.58 -5.35
CA ASN A 264 15.61 14.53 -4.36
C ASN A 264 15.71 13.14 -5.01
N TYR A 265 14.88 12.84 -6.00
CA TYR A 265 14.96 11.61 -6.77
C TYR A 265 16.29 11.49 -7.51
N LEU A 266 16.68 12.52 -8.27
CA LEU A 266 17.95 12.57 -9.00
C LEU A 266 19.15 12.52 -8.06
N TYR A 267 19.10 13.23 -6.94
CA TYR A 267 20.15 13.20 -5.93
C TYR A 267 20.30 11.81 -5.32
N THR A 268 19.19 11.13 -5.02
CA THR A 268 19.20 9.74 -4.51
C THR A 268 19.75 8.78 -5.56
N ALA A 269 19.34 8.89 -6.82
CA ALA A 269 19.84 8.05 -7.90
C ALA A 269 21.34 8.29 -8.15
N TRP A 270 21.76 9.55 -8.19
CA TRP A 270 23.16 9.94 -8.36
C TRP A 270 24.04 9.46 -7.21
N THR A 271 23.60 9.61 -5.96
CA THR A 271 24.35 9.11 -4.79
C THR A 271 24.44 7.58 -4.79
N GLN A 272 23.39 6.87 -5.18
CA GLN A 272 23.44 5.40 -5.34
C GLN A 272 24.41 4.95 -6.44
N GLU A 273 24.49 5.68 -7.56
CA GLU A 273 25.48 5.39 -8.61
C GLU A 273 26.92 5.70 -8.15
N LEU A 274 27.12 6.78 -7.40
CA LEU A 274 28.40 7.12 -6.80
C LEU A 274 28.85 6.06 -5.77
N GLU A 275 27.94 5.51 -4.97
CA GLU A 275 28.22 4.41 -4.03
C GLU A 275 28.65 3.09 -4.71
N LYS A 276 28.31 2.89 -5.99
CA LYS A 276 28.82 1.77 -6.80
C LYS A 276 30.22 2.03 -7.35
N GLY A 277 30.65 3.29 -7.38
CA GLY A 277 32.03 3.68 -7.69
C GLY A 277 32.94 3.44 -6.50
N ASN A 278 34.25 3.31 -6.75
CA ASN A 278 35.26 3.12 -5.70
C ASN A 278 35.55 4.44 -4.96
N ILE A 279 34.52 5.01 -4.30
CA ILE A 279 34.57 6.33 -3.67
C ILE A 279 34.84 6.18 -2.17
N LYS A 280 35.92 6.80 -1.70
CA LYS A 280 36.17 6.99 -0.27
C LYS A 280 35.30 8.13 0.25
N ASP A 281 34.25 7.79 0.99
CA ASP A 281 33.34 8.76 1.62
C ASP A 281 33.95 9.33 2.91
N TYR A 282 34.36 10.60 2.87
CA TYR A 282 34.94 11.30 4.02
C TYR A 282 33.93 12.16 4.80
N ARG A 283 32.63 12.09 4.50
CA ARG A 283 31.62 12.92 5.17
C ARG A 283 31.49 12.62 6.67
N SER A 284 31.87 11.42 7.10
CA SER A 284 32.00 11.04 8.52
C SER A 284 33.07 11.83 9.27
N TYR A 285 34.05 12.43 8.58
CA TYR A 285 35.11 13.25 9.17
C TYR A 285 34.73 14.73 9.33
N LEU A 286 33.54 15.13 8.89
CA LEU A 286 33.04 16.52 8.97
C LEU A 286 32.11 16.77 10.18
N LEU A 287 32.00 15.81 11.11
CA LEU A 287 31.29 16.01 12.38
C LEU A 287 32.23 16.64 13.42
N TYR A 288 32.02 17.93 13.70
CA TYR A 288 32.34 18.58 14.97
C TYR A 288 31.11 18.60 15.87
#